data_AF-A0A1I7V4A0-F1
#
_entry.id   AF-A0A1I7V4A0-F1
#
_cell.length_a   1.000
_cell.length_b   1.000
_cell.length_c   1.000
_cell.angle_alpha   90.00
_cell.angle_beta   90.00
_cell.angle_gamma   90.00
#
_symmetry.space_group_name_H-M   'P 1'
#
loop_
_entity.id
_entity.type
_entity.pdbx_description
1 polymer ?
#
loop_
_entity_poly.entity_id
_entity_poly.type
_entity_poly.pdbx_seq_one_letter_code
_entity_poly.pdbx_strand_id
1 'polypeptide(L)'
;MLAHLQGNKLWLIFIPAVFVFLVWHVGFFHGMPNTVEKQLYLKEELMTCFQVDTSITPFVGPMYWTTGIDGEVHWKPWEVVASFSCSTVLMGCFFTILFCASRIFAKMRNSKHHFSAKTLDVNKQLFRMLCIQTVIPMVTMYTPVALFVILPMFGKDIPYLGNLTSSSLAVYPLIEPIIAITCVATFRKAIDPSTAQEAVPF
;
A
#
# COMPACT_ATOMS: atom_id res chain seq x y z
N MET A 1 29.28 -5.63 3.27
CA MET A 1 28.24 -4.67 2.84
C MET A 1 27.51 -4.04 4.03
N LEU A 2 26.95 -4.79 4.99
CA LEU A 2 26.34 -4.23 6.21
C LEU A 2 27.34 -3.63 7.22
N ALA A 3 28.61 -4.02 7.19
CA ALA A 3 29.65 -3.42 8.04
C ALA A 3 29.99 -1.96 7.69
N HIS A 4 29.61 -1.49 6.49
CA HIS A 4 29.89 -0.12 6.04
C HIS A 4 28.79 0.89 6.45
N LEU A 5 27.70 0.39 7.05
CA LEU A 5 26.50 1.14 7.45
C LEU A 5 26.29 1.15 8.97
N GLN A 6 27.36 1.16 9.77
CA GLN A 6 27.27 1.37 11.22
C GLN A 6 27.59 2.82 11.60
N GLY A 7 26.79 3.41 12.51
CA GLY A 7 26.98 4.77 13.05
C GLY A 7 26.19 5.87 12.33
N ASN A 8 26.71 7.10 12.34
CA ASN A 8 26.07 8.34 11.85
C ASN A 8 25.61 8.30 10.37
N LYS A 9 26.03 7.28 9.60
CA LYS A 9 25.66 7.09 8.19
C LYS A 9 24.36 6.30 7.99
N LEU A 10 23.74 5.78 9.06
CA LEU A 10 22.47 5.06 8.99
C LEU A 10 21.35 5.92 8.37
N TRP A 11 21.39 7.24 8.56
CA TRP A 11 20.40 8.16 8.03
C TRP A 11 20.34 8.17 6.48
N LEU A 12 21.43 7.76 5.80
CA LEU A 12 21.49 7.68 4.34
C LEU A 12 20.44 6.70 3.75
N ILE A 13 19.97 5.72 4.53
CA ILE A 13 18.92 4.77 4.09
C ILE A 13 17.56 5.48 3.95
N PHE A 14 17.32 6.55 4.69
CA PHE A 14 16.07 7.30 4.62
C PHE A 14 16.01 8.28 3.44
N ILE A 15 17.15 8.67 2.87
CA ILE A 15 17.20 9.60 1.72
C ILE A 15 16.31 9.16 0.56
N PRO A 16 16.42 7.92 0.02
CA PRO A 16 15.54 7.47 -1.06
C PRO A 16 14.07 7.42 -0.63
N ALA A 17 13.77 7.06 0.63
CA ALA A 17 12.40 7.04 1.13
C ALA A 17 11.78 8.45 1.21
N VAL A 18 12.55 9.44 1.68
CA VAL A 18 12.14 10.85 1.73
C VAL A 18 11.95 11.40 0.31
N PHE A 19 12.86 11.08 -0.61
CA PHE A 19 12.72 11.49 -2.00
C PHE A 19 11.44 10.95 -2.64
N VAL A 20 11.18 9.64 -2.49
CA VAL A 20 9.96 9.01 -2.98
C VAL A 20 8.71 9.64 -2.36
N PHE A 21 8.74 9.91 -1.05
CA PHE A 21 7.64 10.59 -0.36
C PHE A 21 7.38 11.99 -0.89
N LEU A 22 8.43 12.79 -1.14
CA LEU A 22 8.30 14.14 -1.68
C LEU A 22 7.74 14.13 -3.10
N VAL A 23 8.23 13.24 -3.98
CA VAL A 23 7.72 13.10 -5.34
C VAL A 23 6.25 12.71 -5.33
N TRP A 24 5.88 11.73 -4.51
CA TRP A 24 4.49 11.31 -4.33
C TRP A 24 3.62 12.45 -3.77
N HIS A 25 4.07 13.13 -2.72
CA HIS A 25 3.33 14.24 -2.10
C HIS A 25 3.08 15.39 -3.08
N VAL A 26 4.10 15.79 -3.84
CA VAL A 26 3.98 16.85 -4.86
C VAL A 26 3.02 16.43 -5.97
N GLY A 27 3.17 15.20 -6.50
CA GLY A 27 2.26 14.66 -7.52
C GLY A 27 0.82 14.52 -7.02
N PHE A 28 0.64 14.20 -5.74
CA PHE A 28 -0.68 14.03 -5.14
C PHE A 28 -1.37 15.37 -4.84
N PHE A 29 -0.71 16.29 -4.14
CA PHE A 29 -1.30 17.57 -3.72
C PHE A 29 -1.41 18.59 -4.86
N HIS A 30 -0.37 18.72 -5.69
CA HIS A 30 -0.38 19.69 -6.79
C HIS A 30 -0.93 19.11 -8.09
N GLY A 31 -0.82 17.80 -8.28
CA GLY A 31 -1.28 17.11 -9.49
C GLY A 31 -2.77 16.79 -9.51
N MET A 32 -3.38 16.54 -8.35
CA MET A 32 -4.81 16.20 -8.22
C MET A 32 -5.50 17.13 -7.22
N PRO A 33 -5.60 18.45 -7.49
CA PRO A 33 -6.27 19.36 -6.58
C PRO A 33 -7.74 19.00 -6.40
N ASN A 34 -8.25 19.18 -5.17
CA ASN A 34 -9.67 19.03 -4.85
C ASN A 34 -10.43 20.30 -5.32
N THR A 35 -10.76 20.34 -6.61
CA THR A 35 -11.50 21.44 -7.23
C THR A 35 -13.01 21.31 -6.99
N VAL A 36 -13.72 22.44 -6.90
CA VAL A 36 -15.20 22.48 -6.71
C VAL A 36 -15.94 21.65 -7.78
N GLU A 37 -15.46 21.63 -9.01
CA GLU A 37 -16.03 20.81 -10.09
C GLU A 37 -16.06 19.32 -9.74
N LYS A 38 -14.95 18.78 -9.21
CA LYS A 38 -14.89 17.39 -8.72
C LYS A 38 -15.84 17.17 -7.56
N GLN A 39 -15.93 18.15 -6.65
CA GLN A 39 -16.78 18.03 -5.47
C GLN A 39 -18.23 17.88 -5.86
N LEU A 40 -18.67 18.62 -6.89
CA LEU A 40 -20.01 18.51 -7.46
C LEU A 40 -20.19 17.19 -8.22
N TYR A 41 -19.21 16.80 -9.05
CA TYR A 41 -19.26 15.56 -9.82
C TYR A 41 -19.40 14.30 -8.95
N LEU A 42 -18.65 14.23 -7.85
CA LEU A 42 -18.67 13.08 -6.93
C LEU A 42 -19.67 13.23 -5.78
N LYS A 43 -20.40 14.34 -5.69
CA LYS A 43 -21.31 14.62 -4.56
C LYS A 43 -22.37 13.55 -4.39
N GLU A 44 -23.06 13.22 -5.48
CA GLU A 44 -24.18 12.29 -5.46
C GLU A 44 -23.71 10.86 -5.14
N GLU A 45 -22.62 10.42 -5.78
CA GLU A 45 -22.01 9.12 -5.56
C GLU A 45 -21.49 8.95 -4.12
N LEU A 46 -20.76 9.94 -3.59
CA LEU A 46 -20.20 9.88 -2.24
C LEU A 46 -21.27 10.03 -1.14
N MET A 47 -22.30 10.85 -1.38
CA MET A 47 -23.45 10.91 -0.47
C MET A 47 -24.22 9.58 -0.46
N THR A 48 -24.42 8.96 -1.62
CA THR A 48 -25.16 7.69 -1.72
C THR A 48 -24.39 6.53 -1.10
N CYS A 49 -23.09 6.42 -1.40
CA CYS A 49 -22.26 5.29 -0.96
C CYS A 49 -21.70 5.41 0.45
N PHE A 50 -21.37 6.62 0.90
CA PHE A 50 -20.69 6.86 2.17
C PHE A 50 -21.45 7.76 3.15
N GLN A 51 -22.58 8.36 2.73
CA GLN A 51 -23.28 9.40 3.52
C GLN A 51 -22.36 10.58 3.89
N VAL A 52 -21.40 10.88 3.02
CA VAL A 52 -20.39 11.92 3.22
C VAL A 52 -20.61 13.06 2.24
N ASP A 53 -20.74 14.29 2.77
CA ASP A 53 -20.84 15.49 1.95
C ASP A 53 -19.45 15.95 1.49
N THR A 54 -19.28 16.00 0.17
CA THR A 54 -18.04 16.38 -0.53
C THR A 54 -17.68 17.85 -0.39
N SER A 55 -18.63 18.69 0.01
CA SER A 55 -18.40 20.13 0.24
C SER A 55 -17.67 20.43 1.55
N ILE A 56 -17.78 19.52 2.53
CA ILE A 56 -17.14 19.63 3.84
C ILE A 56 -15.99 18.63 4.03
N THR A 57 -15.95 17.58 3.19
CA THR A 57 -14.95 16.51 3.30
C THR A 57 -13.97 16.56 2.14
N PRO A 58 -12.67 16.78 2.40
CA PRO A 58 -11.68 16.73 1.34
C PRO A 58 -11.55 15.28 0.85
N PHE A 59 -11.70 15.08 -0.46
CA PHE A 59 -11.40 13.82 -1.13
C PHE A 59 -10.40 14.08 -2.26
N VAL A 60 -9.69 13.02 -2.64
CA VAL A 60 -8.72 13.06 -3.73
C VAL A 60 -8.99 11.88 -4.66
N GLY A 61 -9.09 12.19 -5.94
CA GLY A 61 -9.24 11.23 -7.02
C GLY A 61 -8.90 11.88 -8.36
N PRO A 62 -8.35 11.11 -9.31
CA PRO A 62 -8.11 11.61 -10.66
C PRO A 62 -9.44 11.81 -11.39
N MET A 63 -9.63 12.97 -12.00
CA MET A 63 -10.72 13.27 -12.94
C MET A 63 -10.09 13.52 -14.31
N TYR A 64 -10.04 12.49 -15.15
CA TYR A 64 -9.28 12.53 -16.41
C TYR A 64 -9.91 13.43 -17.47
N TRP A 65 -11.24 13.57 -17.44
CA TRP A 65 -11.99 14.44 -18.31
C TRP A 65 -13.27 14.94 -17.64
N THR A 66 -13.85 15.98 -18.22
CA THR A 66 -15.12 16.59 -17.83
C THR A 66 -15.92 16.84 -19.09
N THR A 67 -17.23 16.63 -19.02
CA THR A 67 -18.12 16.87 -20.16
C THR A 67 -18.74 18.25 -19.98
N GLY A 68 -18.49 19.13 -20.95
CA GLY A 68 -19.10 20.46 -21.01
C GLY A 68 -20.61 20.39 -21.23
N ILE A 69 -21.28 21.54 -21.07
CA ILE A 69 -22.73 21.70 -21.22
C ILE A 69 -23.17 21.43 -22.68
N ASP A 70 -22.23 21.56 -23.62
CA ASP A 70 -22.31 21.29 -25.05
C ASP A 70 -22.05 19.82 -25.42
N GLY A 71 -21.66 18.97 -24.45
CA GLY A 71 -21.26 17.59 -24.70
C GLY A 71 -19.79 17.43 -25.10
N GLU A 72 -19.00 18.51 -25.12
CA GLU A 72 -17.57 18.41 -25.45
C GLU A 72 -16.74 17.87 -24.28
N VAL A 73 -15.81 16.97 -24.58
CA VAL A 73 -14.95 16.32 -23.58
C VAL A 73 -13.69 17.17 -23.36
N HIS A 74 -13.62 17.84 -22.21
CA HIS A 74 -12.45 18.58 -21.77
C HIS A 74 -11.48 17.66 -21.01
N TRP A 75 -10.37 17.31 -21.66
CA TRP A 75 -9.30 16.51 -21.04
C TRP A 75 -8.49 17.32 -20.04
N LYS A 76 -8.15 16.69 -18.91
CA LYS A 76 -7.26 17.26 -17.88
C LYS A 76 -5.90 16.55 -17.90
N PRO A 77 -4.99 16.90 -18.84
CA PRO A 77 -3.72 16.18 -19.00
C PRO A 77 -2.84 16.24 -17.75
N TRP A 78 -2.95 17.31 -16.96
CA TRP A 78 -2.25 17.45 -15.69
C TRP A 78 -2.60 16.35 -14.68
N GLU A 79 -3.88 15.99 -14.58
CA GLU A 79 -4.35 14.94 -13.66
C GLU A 79 -3.98 13.54 -14.15
N VAL A 80 -3.96 13.34 -15.48
CA VAL A 80 -3.47 12.10 -16.09
C VAL A 80 -1.98 11.89 -15.77
N VAL A 81 -1.16 12.93 -15.92
CA VAL A 81 0.27 12.89 -15.59
C VAL A 81 0.47 12.65 -14.09
N ALA A 82 -0.32 13.31 -13.24
CA ALA A 82 -0.27 13.11 -11.79
C ALA A 82 -0.61 11.66 -11.40
N SER A 83 -1.70 11.11 -11.95
CA SER A 83 -2.10 9.72 -11.72
C SER A 83 -1.02 8.73 -12.16
N PHE A 84 -0.46 8.92 -13.37
CA PHE A 84 0.64 8.09 -13.88
C PHE A 84 1.90 8.17 -13.01
N SER A 85 2.22 9.36 -12.49
CA SER A 85 3.34 9.55 -11.57
C SER A 85 3.16 8.76 -10.26
N CYS A 86 1.96 8.81 -9.67
CA CYS A 86 1.60 8.03 -8.49
C CYS A 86 1.69 6.52 -8.76
N SER A 87 1.15 6.04 -9.89
CA SER A 87 1.23 4.62 -10.28
C SER A 87 2.68 4.16 -10.47
N THR A 88 3.53 4.99 -11.07
CA THR A 88 4.95 4.68 -11.28
C THR A 88 5.70 4.56 -9.95
N VAL A 89 5.43 5.46 -9.00
CA VAL A 89 5.99 5.40 -7.65
C VAL A 89 5.58 4.11 -6.94
N LEU A 90 4.28 3.78 -6.97
CA LEU A 90 3.76 2.54 -6.34
C LEU A 90 4.42 1.29 -6.94
N MET A 91 4.57 1.24 -8.26
CA MET A 91 5.24 0.13 -8.96
C MET A 91 6.72 0.01 -8.55
N GLY A 92 7.43 1.15 -8.46
CA GLY A 92 8.82 1.19 -8.00
C GLY A 92 8.99 0.70 -6.56
N CYS A 93 8.09 1.09 -5.67
CA CYS A 93 8.04 0.60 -4.28
C CYS A 93 7.83 -0.93 -4.25
N PHE A 94 6.86 -1.44 -5.02
CA PHE A 94 6.56 -2.87 -5.08
C PHE A 94 7.76 -3.68 -5.61
N PHE A 95 8.40 -3.22 -6.69
CA PHE A 95 9.60 -3.87 -7.23
C PHE A 95 10.74 -3.89 -6.21
N THR A 96 10.94 -2.78 -5.48
CA THR A 96 11.96 -2.69 -4.43
C THR A 96 11.68 -3.68 -3.30
N ILE A 97 10.42 -3.81 -2.87
CA ILE A 97 10.00 -4.79 -1.86
C ILE A 97 10.34 -6.22 -2.34
N LEU A 98 9.98 -6.58 -3.57
CA LEU A 98 10.28 -7.91 -4.14
C LEU A 98 11.78 -8.19 -4.25
N PHE A 99 12.55 -7.18 -4.68
CA PHE A 99 14.00 -7.28 -4.74
C PHE A 99 14.61 -7.50 -3.35
N CYS A 100 14.23 -6.68 -2.38
CA CYS A 100 14.66 -6.82 -0.99
C CYS A 100 14.27 -8.18 -0.41
N ALA A 101 13.02 -8.62 -0.62
CA ALA A 101 12.51 -9.90 -0.15
C ALA A 101 13.32 -11.07 -0.72
N SER A 102 13.61 -11.03 -2.02
CA SER A 102 14.43 -12.04 -2.70
C SER A 102 15.87 -12.07 -2.16
N ARG A 103 16.47 -10.91 -1.89
CA ARG A 103 17.82 -10.80 -1.31
C ARG A 103 17.86 -11.30 0.13
N ILE A 104 16.84 -11.00 0.93
CA ILE A 104 16.70 -11.50 2.31
C ILE A 104 16.57 -13.03 2.29
N PHE A 105 15.72 -13.57 1.43
CA PHE A 105 15.54 -15.01 1.27
C PHE A 105 16.85 -15.72 0.87
N ALA A 106 17.55 -15.19 -0.13
CA ALA A 106 18.85 -15.72 -0.55
C ALA A 106 19.89 -15.66 0.58
N LYS A 107 19.93 -14.56 1.35
CA LYS A 107 20.84 -14.41 2.48
C LYS A 107 20.56 -15.41 3.59
N MET A 108 19.28 -15.65 3.92
CA MET A 108 18.88 -16.65 4.91
C MET A 108 19.24 -18.07 4.47
N ARG A 109 19.10 -18.39 3.18
CA ARG A 109 19.49 -19.69 2.61
C ARG A 109 21.01 -19.93 2.70
N ASN A 110 21.81 -18.90 2.42
CA ASN A 110 23.27 -19.02 2.37
C ASN A 110 23.94 -18.89 3.75
N SER A 111 23.26 -18.31 4.75
CA SER A 111 23.84 -18.05 6.08
C SER A 111 23.54 -19.16 7.10
N LYS A 112 23.14 -20.36 6.65
CA LYS A 112 22.88 -21.52 7.52
C LYS A 112 24.07 -21.87 8.45
N HIS A 113 25.29 -21.56 8.04
CA HIS A 113 26.51 -21.79 8.83
C HIS A 113 26.94 -20.59 9.70
N HIS A 114 26.42 -19.38 9.45
CA HIS A 114 26.80 -18.17 10.19
C HIS A 114 25.83 -17.79 11.32
N PHE A 115 24.57 -18.22 11.25
CA PHE A 115 23.58 -17.98 12.29
C PHE A 115 23.30 -19.25 13.08
N SER A 116 23.03 -19.09 14.38
CA SER A 116 22.45 -20.17 15.18
C SER A 116 21.12 -20.62 14.58
N ALA A 117 20.82 -21.92 14.66
CA ALA A 117 19.57 -22.50 14.17
C ALA A 117 18.34 -21.77 14.73
N LYS A 118 18.38 -21.37 16.00
CA LYS A 118 17.31 -20.63 16.67
C LYS A 118 17.11 -19.22 16.07
N THR A 119 18.19 -18.49 15.81
CA THR A 119 18.13 -17.14 15.22
C THR A 119 17.63 -17.19 13.78
N LEU A 120 18.08 -18.18 12.99
CA LEU A 120 17.62 -18.36 11.61
C LEU A 120 16.11 -18.68 11.57
N ASP A 121 15.63 -19.50 12.49
CA ASP A 121 14.22 -19.86 12.58
C ASP A 121 13.32 -18.64 12.88
N VAL A 122 13.70 -17.82 13.86
CA VAL A 122 12.99 -16.57 14.17
C VAL A 122 12.97 -15.62 12.96
N ASN A 123 14.09 -15.43 12.27
CA ASN A 123 14.15 -14.56 11.08
C ASN A 123 13.23 -15.07 9.95
N LYS A 124 13.11 -16.40 9.76
CA LYS A 124 12.17 -16.97 8.79
C LYS A 124 10.72 -16.70 9.16
N GLN A 125 10.37 -16.82 10.44
CA GLN A 125 9.02 -16.53 10.94
C GLN A 125 8.65 -15.05 10.72
N LEU A 126 9.55 -14.13 11.07
CA LEU A 126 9.35 -12.69 10.84
C LEU A 126 9.23 -12.35 9.35
N PHE A 127 10.06 -12.97 8.50
CA PHE A 127 9.98 -12.77 7.05
C PHE A 127 8.64 -13.30 6.48
N ARG A 128 8.19 -14.47 6.93
CA ARG A 128 6.89 -15.04 6.53
C ARG A 128 5.74 -14.12 6.93
N MET A 129 5.76 -13.63 8.17
CA MET A 129 4.79 -12.65 8.69
C MET A 129 4.75 -11.40 7.80
N LEU A 130 5.91 -10.82 7.49
CA LEU A 130 6.02 -9.63 6.66
C LEU A 130 5.48 -9.86 5.24
N CYS A 131 5.75 -11.02 4.64
CA CYS A 131 5.19 -11.38 3.33
C CYS A 131 3.66 -11.48 3.36
N ILE A 132 3.08 -12.14 4.38
CA ILE A 132 1.62 -12.27 4.51
C ILE A 132 0.98 -10.89 4.71
N GLN A 133 1.54 -10.08 5.61
CA GLN A 133 1.12 -8.70 5.85
C GLN A 133 1.23 -7.83 4.60
N THR A 134 2.18 -8.10 3.70
CA THR A 134 2.30 -7.34 2.44
C THR A 134 1.28 -7.81 1.40
N VAL A 135 1.04 -9.12 1.29
CA VAL A 135 0.14 -9.68 0.26
C VAL A 135 -1.32 -9.30 0.51
N ILE A 136 -1.77 -9.28 1.76
CA ILE A 136 -3.16 -8.94 2.10
C ILE A 136 -3.58 -7.57 1.57
N PRO A 137 -2.93 -6.45 1.94
CA PRO A 137 -3.30 -5.12 1.46
C PRO A 137 -3.03 -4.96 -0.04
N MET A 138 -2.07 -5.70 -0.61
CA MET A 138 -1.89 -5.75 -2.08
C MET A 138 -3.15 -6.22 -2.80
N VAL A 139 -3.79 -7.27 -2.28
CA VAL A 139 -5.02 -7.81 -2.85
C VAL A 139 -6.25 -6.98 -2.45
N THR A 140 -6.39 -6.64 -1.17
CA THR A 140 -7.62 -6.03 -0.64
C THR A 140 -7.70 -4.51 -0.78
N MET A 141 -6.58 -3.82 -1.01
CA MET A 141 -6.54 -2.36 -1.06
C MET A 141 -5.90 -1.83 -2.33
N TYR A 142 -4.66 -2.24 -2.64
CA TYR A 142 -3.95 -1.69 -3.80
C TYR A 142 -4.56 -2.13 -5.13
N THR A 143 -5.08 -3.36 -5.22
CA THR A 143 -5.79 -3.84 -6.42
C THR A 143 -7.08 -3.07 -6.69
N PRO A 144 -8.03 -2.93 -5.75
CA PRO A 144 -9.24 -2.15 -5.99
C PRO A 144 -8.94 -0.66 -6.24
N VAL A 145 -7.90 -0.08 -5.62
CA VAL A 145 -7.44 1.28 -5.94
C VAL A 145 -6.91 1.37 -7.37
N ALA A 146 -6.07 0.43 -7.80
CA ALA A 146 -5.56 0.42 -9.17
C ALA A 146 -6.70 0.32 -10.20
N LEU A 147 -7.70 -0.54 -9.94
CA LEU A 147 -8.89 -0.63 -10.76
C LEU A 147 -9.71 0.67 -10.73
N PHE A 148 -9.91 1.27 -9.56
CA PHE A 148 -10.60 2.55 -9.40
C PHE A 148 -9.90 3.69 -10.16
N VAL A 149 -8.58 3.64 -10.30
CA VAL A 149 -7.79 4.63 -11.06
C VAL A 149 -7.80 4.35 -12.57
N ILE A 150 -7.81 3.07 -12.99
CA ILE A 150 -7.70 2.68 -14.40
C ILE A 150 -9.07 2.64 -15.10
N LEU A 151 -10.11 2.13 -14.43
CA LEU A 151 -11.45 1.95 -15.03
C LEU A 151 -12.06 3.26 -15.57
N PRO A 152 -11.95 4.41 -14.87
CA PRO A 152 -12.45 5.67 -15.39
C PRO A 152 -11.77 6.06 -16.71
N MET A 153 -10.51 5.67 -16.97
CA MET A 153 -9.84 5.93 -18.26
C MET A 153 -10.52 5.22 -19.45
N PHE A 154 -11.27 4.14 -19.18
CA PHE A 154 -12.04 3.40 -20.17
C PHE A 154 -13.53 3.77 -20.15
N GLY A 155 -13.91 4.83 -19.42
CA GLY A 155 -15.29 5.28 -19.26
C GLY A 155 -16.15 4.33 -18.45
N LYS A 156 -15.55 3.52 -17.56
CA LYS A 156 -16.26 2.66 -16.62
C LYS A 156 -16.04 3.16 -15.20
N ASP A 157 -17.11 3.47 -14.49
CA ASP A 157 -17.05 3.85 -13.09
C ASP A 157 -17.68 2.75 -12.23
N ILE A 158 -16.93 2.25 -11.24
CA ILE A 158 -17.40 1.23 -10.30
C ILE A 158 -17.27 1.80 -8.89
N PRO A 159 -18.31 2.48 -8.37
CA PRO A 159 -18.24 3.19 -7.08
C PRO A 159 -17.95 2.26 -5.89
N TYR A 160 -18.38 0.99 -5.95
CA TYR A 160 -18.14 -0.01 -4.90
C TYR A 160 -16.64 -0.27 -4.60
N LEU A 161 -15.73 -0.06 -5.56
CA LEU A 161 -14.29 -0.25 -5.34
C LEU A 161 -13.72 0.71 -4.28
N GLY A 162 -14.25 1.93 -4.22
CA GLY A 162 -13.91 2.90 -3.18
C GLY A 162 -14.35 2.43 -1.80
N ASN A 163 -15.58 1.89 -1.69
CA ASN A 163 -16.14 1.36 -0.44
C ASN A 163 -15.31 0.17 0.06
N LEU A 164 -14.97 -0.75 -0.83
CA LEU A 164 -14.17 -1.94 -0.52
C LEU A 164 -12.78 -1.56 0.00
N THR A 165 -12.11 -0.62 -0.66
CA THR A 165 -10.79 -0.13 -0.25
C THR A 165 -10.86 0.53 1.14
N SER A 166 -11.84 1.41 1.35
CA SER A 166 -11.98 2.17 2.60
C SER A 166 -12.33 1.25 3.77
N SER A 167 -13.21 0.28 3.55
CA SER A 167 -13.56 -0.75 4.53
C SER A 167 -12.35 -1.62 4.88
N SER A 168 -11.58 -2.04 3.87
CA SER A 168 -10.36 -2.82 4.07
C SER A 168 -9.30 -2.04 4.87
N LEU A 169 -9.15 -0.73 4.61
CA LEU A 169 -8.27 0.16 5.38
C LEU A 169 -8.65 0.20 6.86
N ALA A 170 -9.94 0.26 7.17
CA ALA A 170 -10.42 0.32 8.55
C ALA A 170 -10.19 -0.99 9.31
N VAL A 171 -10.25 -2.14 8.62
CA VAL A 171 -10.07 -3.47 9.25
C VAL A 171 -8.60 -3.87 9.34
N TYR A 172 -7.72 -3.32 8.49
CA TYR A 172 -6.32 -3.70 8.41
C TYR A 172 -5.55 -3.63 9.76
N PRO A 173 -5.71 -2.60 10.61
CA PRO A 173 -5.05 -2.53 11.91
C PRO A 173 -5.40 -3.68 12.86
N LEU A 174 -6.56 -4.33 12.69
CA LEU A 174 -6.96 -5.50 13.47
C LEU A 174 -6.33 -6.79 12.93
N ILE A 175 -6.21 -6.90 11.61
CA ILE A 175 -5.65 -8.09 10.95
C ILE A 175 -4.14 -8.21 11.21
N GLU A 176 -3.42 -7.09 11.21
CA GLU A 176 -1.97 -7.04 11.40
C GLU A 176 -1.47 -7.76 12.67
N PRO A 177 -1.97 -7.47 13.89
CA PRO A 177 -1.54 -8.16 15.10
C PRO A 177 -1.97 -9.63 15.13
N ILE A 178 -3.10 -9.99 14.53
CA ILE A 178 -3.54 -11.39 14.43
C ILE A 178 -2.54 -12.20 13.60
N ILE A 179 -2.08 -11.67 12.47
CA ILE A 179 -1.05 -12.31 11.65
C ILE A 179 0.27 -12.41 12.42
N ALA A 180 0.64 -11.37 13.15
CA ALA A 180 1.88 -11.38 13.94
C ALA A 180 1.85 -12.48 15.01
N ILE A 181 0.77 -12.56 15.79
CA ILE A 181 0.56 -13.58 16.81
C ILE A 181 0.59 -14.97 16.19
N THR A 182 -0.15 -15.20 15.11
CA THR A 182 -0.24 -16.53 14.48
C THR A 182 1.07 -16.97 13.83
N CYS A 183 1.83 -16.06 13.22
CA CYS A 183 3.07 -16.41 12.50
C CYS A 183 4.28 -16.58 13.42
N VAL A 184 4.38 -15.84 14.52
CA VAL A 184 5.58 -15.81 15.38
C VAL A 184 5.36 -16.66 16.64
N ALA A 185 6.12 -17.74 16.76
CA ALA A 185 6.02 -18.70 17.86
C ALA A 185 6.23 -18.06 19.25
N THR A 186 7.07 -17.03 19.33
CA THR A 186 7.30 -16.29 20.58
C THR A 186 6.04 -15.56 21.04
N PHE A 187 5.27 -14.96 20.12
CA PHE A 187 4.01 -14.30 20.45
C PHE A 187 2.93 -15.31 20.83
N ARG A 188 2.83 -16.45 20.14
CA ARG A 188 1.91 -17.52 20.54
C ARG A 188 2.20 -18.03 21.96
N LYS A 189 3.48 -18.30 22.26
CA LYS A 189 3.89 -18.79 23.58
C LYS A 189 3.60 -17.79 24.70
N ALA A 190 3.61 -16.48 24.40
CA ALA A 190 3.26 -15.45 25.38
C ALA A 190 1.76 -15.43 25.71
N ILE A 191 0.91 -15.84 24.77
CA ILE A 191 -0.56 -15.87 24.95
C ILE A 191 -1.01 -17.24 25.51
N ASP A 192 -0.48 -18.32 24.97
CA ASP A 192 -0.77 -19.68 25.40
C ASP A 192 0.52 -20.52 25.44
N PRO A 193 1.07 -20.83 26.63
CA PRO A 193 2.26 -21.64 26.80
C PRO A 193 2.17 -23.07 26.25
N SER A 194 0.97 -23.58 25.97
CA SER A 194 0.71 -24.97 25.54
C SER A 194 0.78 -25.18 24.02
N THR A 195 0.73 -24.12 23.20
CA THR A 195 0.64 -24.19 21.72
C THR A 195 1.97 -24.45 20.98
N ALA A 196 2.94 -25.11 21.64
CA ALA A 196 4.33 -25.18 21.16
C ALA A 196 4.60 -26.17 20.00
N GLN A 197 3.66 -27.05 19.65
CA GLN A 197 3.92 -28.14 18.68
C GLN A 197 3.18 -28.03 17.34
N GLU A 198 2.18 -27.17 17.23
CA GLU A 198 1.48 -26.89 15.96
C GLU A 198 2.09 -25.66 15.28
N ALA A 199 3.38 -25.71 14.95
CA ALA A 199 3.85 -24.83 13.88
C ALA A 199 3.15 -25.30 12.61
N VAL A 200 2.38 -24.43 11.94
CA VAL A 200 1.82 -24.70 10.60
C VAL A 200 2.94 -25.30 9.74
N PRO A 201 2.94 -26.63 9.51
CA PRO A 201 3.95 -27.27 8.69
C PRO A 201 3.74 -26.78 7.26
N PHE A 202 4.82 -26.80 6.49
CA PHE A 202 4.73 -26.61 5.05
C PHE A 202 3.83 -27.67 4.42
#